data_AF-A0A285F1W3-F1
#
_entry.id   AF-A0A285F1W3-F1
#
_cell.length_a   1.000
_cell.length_b   1.000
_cell.length_c   1.000
_cell.angle_alpha   90.00
_cell.angle_beta   90.00
_cell.angle_gamma   90.00
#
_symmetry.space_group_name_H-M   'P 1'
#
loop_
_entity.id
_entity.type
_entity.pdbx_description
1 polymer ?
#
loop_
_entity_poly.entity_id
_entity_poly.type
_entity_poly.pdbx_seq_one_letter_code
_entity_poly.pdbx_strand_id
1 'polypeptide(L)' 'MKCFECEKENKNTDTVSICIICGRGVCMDHLVREKVPVLEGEYEVRLKCMGDACELKDMQPLLKILCKPCHEALKENF' A
#
# COMPACT_ATOMS: atom_id res chain seq x y z
N MET A 1 -5.61 13.82 8.64
CA MET A 1 -5.14 12.55 9.24
C MET A 1 -3.61 12.60 9.30
N LYS A 2 -2.96 12.09 10.35
CA LYS A 2 -1.49 12.23 10.55
C LYS A 2 -0.75 10.95 10.20
N CYS A 3 0.51 11.09 9.78
CA CYS A 3 1.35 9.94 9.45
C CYS A 3 1.68 9.16 10.72
N PHE A 4 1.38 7.86 10.69
CA PHE A 4 1.51 6.99 11.86
C PHE A 4 2.95 6.91 12.40
N GLU A 5 3.96 6.86 11.52
CA GLU A 5 5.36 6.79 11.96
C GLU A 5 5.87 8.15 12.46
N CYS A 6 5.45 9.26 11.84
CA CYS A 6 5.78 10.61 12.33
C CYS A 6 5.17 10.89 13.71
N GLU A 7 3.93 10.44 13.93
CA GLU A 7 3.22 10.65 15.19
C GLU A 7 3.91 9.95 16.38
N LYS A 8 4.50 8.76 16.17
CA LYS A 8 5.32 8.08 17.19
C LYS A 8 6.54 8.89 17.63
N GLU A 9 7.06 9.72 16.73
CA GLU A 9 8.20 10.60 16.99
C GLU A 9 7.76 12.01 17.45
N ASN A 10 6.49 12.19 17.80
CA ASN A 10 5.86 13.49 18.11
C ASN A 10 5.98 14.52 16.97
N LYS A 11 6.17 14.06 15.73
CA LYS A 11 6.19 14.91 14.54
C LYS A 11 4.79 15.07 13.96
N ASN A 12 4.42 16.29 13.66
CA ASN A 12 3.10 16.62 13.13
C ASN A 12 3.14 16.70 11.59
N THR A 13 3.14 15.55 10.94
CA THR A 13 3.18 15.43 9.47
C THR A 13 1.87 14.89 8.94
N ASP A 14 1.33 15.51 7.89
CA ASP A 14 0.09 15.07 7.26
C ASP A 14 0.26 13.77 6.47
N THR A 15 -0.79 12.95 6.52
CA THR A 15 -0.91 11.75 5.70
C THR A 15 -1.26 12.11 4.27
N VAL A 16 -0.53 11.54 3.31
CA VAL A 16 -0.81 11.68 1.87
C VAL A 16 -1.39 10.40 1.27
N SER A 17 -1.25 9.26 1.96
CA SER A 17 -1.71 7.97 1.46
C SER A 17 -1.89 6.92 2.54
N ILE A 18 -2.50 5.78 2.20
CA ILE A 18 -2.82 4.69 3.13
C ILE A 18 -2.14 3.40 2.66
N CYS A 19 -1.50 2.68 3.59
CA CYS A 19 -0.93 1.36 3.32
C CYS A 19 -2.04 0.35 3.00
N ILE A 20 -1.97 -0.32 1.85
CA ILE A 20 -3.00 -1.28 1.42
C ILE A 20 -3.09 -2.52 2.31
N ILE A 21 -2.00 -2.88 3.00
CA ILE A 21 -1.92 -4.10 3.83
C ILE A 21 -2.47 -3.87 5.23
N CYS A 22 -2.09 -2.76 5.90
CA CYS A 22 -2.39 -2.54 7.31
C CYS A 22 -3.25 -1.29 7.60
N GLY A 23 -3.60 -0.49 6.59
CA GLY A 23 -4.47 0.68 6.74
C GLY A 23 -3.84 1.90 7.42
N ARG A 24 -2.53 1.88 7.73
CA ARG A 24 -1.82 3.03 8.32
C ARG A 24 -1.73 4.20 7.33
N GLY A 25 -1.95 5.41 7.83
CA GLY A 25 -1.67 6.64 7.09
C GLY A 25 -0.17 6.95 7.05
N VAL A 26 0.36 7.24 5.87
CA VAL A 26 1.78 7.54 5.64
C VAL A 26 1.99 8.86 4.87
N CYS A 27 3.05 9.58 5.23
CA CYS A 27 3.53 10.78 4.53
C CYS A 27 4.45 10.41 3.36
N MET A 28 4.94 11.41 2.61
CA MET A 28 5.86 11.22 1.48
C MET A 28 7.16 10.48 1.85
N ASP A 29 7.66 10.62 3.07
CA ASP A 29 8.91 9.99 3.53
C ASP A 29 8.73 8.55 4.01
N HIS A 30 7.49 8.16 4.32
CA HIS A 30 7.13 6.87 4.89
C HIS A 30 6.31 5.99 3.93
N LEU A 31 5.99 6.51 2.74
CA LEU A 31 5.34 5.75 1.68
C LEU A 31 6.39 5.04 0.83
N VAL A 32 6.07 3.80 0.47
CA VAL A 32 6.79 3.04 -0.54
C VAL A 32 5.80 2.60 -1.60
N ARG A 33 6.17 2.74 -2.87
CA ARG A 33 5.39 2.29 -4.01
C ARG A 33 6.03 1.03 -4.57
N GLU A 34 5.35 -0.10 -4.43
CA GLU A 34 5.87 -1.39 -4.88
C GLU A 34 4.78 -2.21 -5.58
N LYS A 35 5.21 -3.11 -6.49
CA LYS A 35 4.34 -4.13 -7.03
C LYS A 35 4.06 -5.15 -5.93
N VAL A 36 2.82 -5.21 -5.48
CA VAL A 36 2.38 -6.24 -4.54
C VAL A 36 1.89 -7.43 -5.36
N PRO A 37 2.24 -8.68 -4.98
CA PRO A 37 1.70 -9.86 -5.63
C PRO A 37 0.16 -9.87 -5.60
N VAL A 38 -0.44 -10.74 -6.41
CA VAL A 38 -1.87 -11.03 -6.28
C VAL A 38 -2.08 -11.57 -4.87
N LEU A 39 -2.88 -10.88 -4.05
CA LEU A 39 -3.33 -11.45 -2.78
C LEU A 39 -4.31 -12.57 -3.13
N GLU A 40 -3.90 -13.81 -2.93
CA GLU A 40 -4.77 -14.97 -3.05
C GLU A 40 -5.62 -15.10 -1.79
N GLY A 41 -6.94 -15.19 -1.94
CA GLY A 41 -7.89 -15.30 -0.84
C GLY A 41 -9.33 -15.52 -1.33
N GLU A 42 -10.18 -16.05 -0.47
CA GLU A 42 -11.62 -16.16 -0.73
C GLU A 42 -12.27 -14.79 -0.50
N TYR A 43 -12.30 -13.96 -1.54
CA TYR A 43 -13.01 -12.68 -1.50
C TYR A 43 -14.44 -12.86 -2.02
N GLU A 44 -15.43 -12.48 -1.21
CA GLU A 44 -16.84 -12.42 -1.62
C GLU A 44 -17.04 -11.44 -2.80
N VAL A 45 -16.17 -10.41 -2.88
CA VAL A 45 -16.15 -9.41 -3.94
C VAL A 45 -14.94 -9.64 -4.84
N ARG A 46 -15.18 -10.09 -6.06
CA ARG A 46 -14.15 -10.18 -7.11
C ARG A 46 -14.15 -8.92 -7.95
N LEU A 47 -13.14 -8.06 -7.75
CA LEU A 47 -12.84 -7.00 -8.71
C LEU A 47 -12.40 -7.66 -10.02
N LYS A 48 -13.09 -7.35 -11.14
CA LYS A 48 -12.85 -7.98 -12.45
C LYS A 48 -11.40 -7.85 -12.93
N CYS A 49 -10.63 -6.90 -12.38
CA CYS A 49 -9.20 -6.85 -12.59
C CYS A 49 -8.49 -6.26 -11.36
N MET A 50 -7.39 -6.89 -10.93
CA MET A 50 -6.46 -6.34 -9.95
C MET A 50 -5.04 -6.66 -10.44
N GLY A 51 -4.14 -5.68 -10.37
CA GLY A 51 -2.72 -5.85 -10.73
C GLY A 51 -2.43 -5.77 -12.22
N ASP A 52 -1.28 -6.31 -12.62
CA ASP A 52 -0.67 -6.17 -13.96
C ASP A 52 -1.51 -6.79 -15.09
N ALA A 53 -2.48 -7.67 -14.77
CA ALA A 53 -3.40 -8.29 -15.71
C ALA A 53 -4.67 -7.46 -15.99
N CYS A 54 -4.78 -6.25 -15.43
CA CYS A 54 -5.94 -5.40 -15.67
C CYS A 54 -5.91 -4.70 -17.03
N GLU A 55 -6.90 -4.98 -17.88
CA GLU A 55 -7.11 -4.33 -19.17
C GLU A 55 -7.99 -3.06 -19.10
N LEU A 56 -8.48 -2.69 -17.92
CA LEU A 56 -9.19 -1.41 -17.76
C LEU A 56 -8.22 -0.27 -18.04
N LYS A 57 -8.60 0.58 -19.00
CA LYS A 57 -7.94 1.87 -19.26
C LYS A 57 -7.76 2.60 -17.92
N ASP A 58 -6.54 3.05 -17.65
CA ASP A 58 -6.13 3.78 -16.43
C ASP A 58 -5.92 2.95 -15.15
N MET A 59 -6.00 1.62 -15.21
CA MET A 59 -5.64 0.70 -14.10
C MET A 59 -4.31 -0.05 -14.32
N GLN A 60 -3.46 0.45 -15.23
CA GLN A 60 -2.10 -0.02 -15.49
C GLN A 60 -1.31 -0.25 -14.19
N PRO A 61 -0.40 -1.25 -14.13
CA PRO A 61 0.02 -1.95 -12.92
C PRO A 61 0.28 -1.00 -11.76
N LEU A 62 -0.78 -0.81 -10.96
CA LEU A 62 -0.80 0.22 -9.93
C LEU A 62 0.14 -0.22 -8.83
N LEU A 63 1.35 0.38 -8.80
CA LEU A 63 2.23 0.29 -7.65
C LEU A 63 1.41 0.64 -6.42
N LYS A 64 1.27 -0.32 -5.52
CA LYS A 64 0.46 -0.15 -4.33
C LYS A 64 1.28 0.60 -3.30
N ILE A 65 0.56 1.31 -2.45
CA ILE A 65 1.16 2.09 -1.39
C ILE A 65 1.34 1.16 -0.18
N LEU A 66 2.57 1.08 0.29
CA LEU A 66 2.96 0.36 1.50
C LEU A 66 3.60 1.35 2.48
N CYS A 67 3.46 1.07 3.77
CA CYS A 67 4.35 1.63 4.78
C CYS A 67 5.67 0.84 4.81
N LYS A 68 6.76 1.46 5.27
CA LYS A 68 8.08 0.81 5.35
C LYS A 68 8.05 -0.57 6.03
N PRO A 69 7.36 -0.78 7.17
CA PRO A 69 7.32 -2.10 7.81
C PRO A 69 6.62 -3.18 6.95
N CYS A 70 5.52 -2.83 6.27
CA CYS A 70 4.83 -3.80 5.40
C CYS A 70 5.61 -4.06 4.11
N HIS A 71 6.36 -3.06 3.62
CA HIS A 71 7.28 -3.20 2.51
C HIS A 71 8.44 -4.15 2.84
N GLU A 72 9.06 -3.98 4.01
CA GLU A 72 10.10 -4.88 4.50
C GLU A 72 9.57 -6.31 4.70
N ALA A 73 8.43 -6.46 5.37
CA ALA A 73 7.78 -7.75 5.54
C ALA A 73 7.41 -8.41 4.20
N LEU A 74 7.00 -7.63 3.19
CA LEU A 74 6.73 -8.17 1.85
C LEU A 74 8.00 -8.74 1.22
N LYS A 75 9.12 -8.00 1.29
CA LYS A 75 10.41 -8.44 0.73
C LYS A 75 11.01 -9.66 1.41
N GLU A 76 10.72 -9.89 2.68
CA GLU A 76 11.19 -11.10 3.39
C GLU A 76 10.48 -12.38 2.95
N ASN A 77 9.31 -12.27 2.32
CA ASN A 77 8.51 -13.40 1.83
C ASN A 77 8.76 -13.75 0.35
N PHE A 78 9.70 -13.06 -0.31
CA PHE A 78 10.10 -13.26 -1.71
C PHE A 78 11.63 -13.35 -1.83
#